data_AF-A0A662Z9G4-F1
#
_entry.id   AF-A0A662Z9G4-F1
#
_cell.length_a   1.000
_cell.length_b   1.000
_cell.length_c   1.000
_cell.angle_alpha   90.00
_cell.angle_beta   90.00
_cell.angle_gamma   90.00
#
_symmetry.space_group_name_H-M   'P 1'
#
loop_
_entity.id
_entity.type
_entity.pdbx_description
1 polymer ?
#
loop_
_entity_poly.entity_id
_entity_poly.type
_entity_poly.pdbx_seq_one_letter_code
_entity_poly.pdbx_strand_id
1 'polypeptide(L)'
;MTQINNVNSTNSMNLGGIDLNNMSPFTAAALVQLEIAKTNKDSAQRYINEMKAQNDQARKYMEQADALRAINTNPAYAKYNLPENIDDLKKTLNDVEYVEKSYEKMEAQIADGTLKPDKNGLYKLDKTTDTKLHDFVNKAGHDNFPNIVRTADGSFDDLHFKYELDDGLKEIKQYKEYLTSLLKAFEDGSIPQDMLGKDKKLDIKSIDNLITALQHKAENCNSDNQTQMVKLQDKMGQYNAFVSGSSDMIKTGAQLQQSILKS
;
A
#
# COMPACT_ATOMS: atom_id res chain seq x y z
N MET A 1 24.39 -51.34 42.32
CA MET A 1 25.53 -50.39 42.45
C MET A 1 26.27 -50.40 41.13
N THR A 2 26.01 -49.42 40.28
CA THR A 2 26.71 -49.26 39.00
C THR A 2 27.32 -47.87 39.04
N GLN A 3 28.65 -47.84 39.21
CA GLN A 3 29.44 -46.62 39.27
C GLN A 3 29.30 -45.86 37.95
N ILE A 4 28.95 -44.57 38.07
CA ILE A 4 28.99 -43.61 36.97
C ILE A 4 30.45 -43.34 36.66
N ASN A 5 30.83 -43.70 35.44
CA ASN A 5 32.16 -43.50 34.91
C ASN A 5 32.44 -42.01 34.72
N ASN A 6 33.65 -41.62 35.10
CA ASN A 6 34.24 -40.30 35.06
C ASN A 6 34.11 -39.68 33.65
N VAL A 7 33.21 -38.70 33.46
CA VAL A 7 33.22 -37.82 32.28
C VAL A 7 34.18 -36.68 32.57
N ASN A 8 35.47 -36.98 32.45
CA ASN A 8 36.51 -35.98 32.36
C ASN A 8 36.62 -35.57 30.88
N SER A 9 35.66 -34.78 30.41
CA SER A 9 35.72 -34.13 29.10
C SER A 9 35.90 -32.63 29.32
N THR A 10 37.17 -32.24 29.37
CA THR A 10 37.66 -30.86 29.30
C THR A 10 37.40 -30.32 27.89
N ASN A 11 36.13 -30.15 27.53
CA ASN A 11 35.80 -29.42 26.31
C ASN A 11 36.07 -27.94 26.58
N SER A 12 37.14 -27.41 25.96
CA SER A 12 37.48 -26.00 25.98
C SER A 12 36.25 -25.17 25.57
N MET A 13 35.71 -24.39 26.49
CA MET A 13 34.74 -23.35 26.14
C MET A 13 35.51 -22.30 25.34
N ASN A 14 35.42 -22.39 24.03
CA ASN A 14 36.14 -21.54 23.09
C ASN A 14 35.11 -20.56 22.53
N LEU A 15 35.09 -19.33 23.05
CA LEU A 15 34.21 -18.28 22.57
C LEU A 15 34.96 -17.52 21.47
N GLY A 16 34.67 -17.83 20.20
CA GLY A 16 35.24 -17.12 19.05
C GLY A 16 36.77 -17.15 18.94
N GLY A 17 37.45 -18.21 19.40
CA GLY A 17 38.91 -18.35 19.31
C GLY A 17 39.69 -17.76 20.49
N ILE A 18 39.01 -17.34 21.56
CA ILE A 18 39.62 -16.87 22.80
C ILE A 18 39.68 -18.03 23.81
N ASP A 19 40.90 -18.39 24.21
CA ASP A 19 41.14 -19.41 25.23
C ASP A 19 40.83 -18.85 26.64
N LEU A 20 39.61 -19.12 27.12
CA LEU A 20 39.12 -18.67 28.42
C LEU A 20 39.97 -19.21 29.60
N ASN A 21 40.73 -20.30 29.41
CA ASN A 21 41.53 -20.90 30.48
C ASN A 21 42.83 -20.15 30.77
N ASN A 22 43.35 -19.40 29.79
CA ASN A 22 44.62 -18.66 29.90
C ASN A 22 44.42 -17.16 30.15
N MET A 23 43.17 -16.72 30.36
CA MET A 23 42.80 -15.32 30.53
C MET A 23 42.43 -15.01 32.00
N SER A 24 42.60 -13.76 32.43
CA SER A 24 42.17 -13.34 33.77
C SER A 24 40.67 -13.63 33.96
N PRO A 25 40.24 -14.17 35.12
CA PRO A 25 38.82 -14.44 35.40
C PRO A 25 37.92 -13.22 35.19
N PHE A 26 38.42 -12.02 35.46
CA PHE A 26 37.69 -10.76 35.24
C PHE A 26 37.50 -10.47 33.74
N THR A 27 38.53 -10.71 32.93
CA THR A 27 38.45 -10.57 31.48
C THR A 27 37.53 -11.63 30.89
N ALA A 28 37.58 -12.87 31.38
CA ALA A 28 36.71 -13.96 30.94
C ALA A 28 35.23 -13.64 31.24
N ALA A 29 34.92 -13.18 32.46
CA ALA A 29 33.58 -12.73 32.83
C ALA A 29 33.11 -11.53 32.00
N ALA A 30 33.99 -10.55 31.75
CA ALA A 30 33.67 -9.40 30.92
C ALA A 30 33.32 -9.78 29.47
N LEU A 31 34.06 -10.73 28.88
CA LEU A 31 33.77 -11.23 27.53
C LEU A 31 32.44 -11.99 27.45
N VAL A 32 32.14 -12.84 28.44
CA VAL A 32 30.85 -13.54 28.51
C VAL A 32 29.70 -12.54 28.55
N GLN A 33 29.81 -11.48 29.37
CA GLN A 33 28.80 -10.43 29.42
C GLN A 33 28.67 -9.67 28.08
N LEU A 34 29.78 -9.40 27.39
CA LEU A 34 29.75 -8.76 26.07
C LEU A 34 29.10 -9.65 24.99
N GLU A 35 29.31 -10.97 25.03
CA GLU A 35 28.67 -11.89 24.08
C GLU A 35 27.16 -11.98 24.32
N ILE A 36 26.72 -11.98 25.59
CA ILE A 36 25.30 -11.90 25.94
C ILE A 36 24.72 -10.56 25.46
N ALA A 37 25.44 -9.46 25.69
CA ALA A 37 25.03 -8.14 25.21
C ALA A 37 24.87 -8.15 23.68
N LYS A 38 25.85 -8.68 22.94
CA LYS A 38 25.79 -8.81 21.49
C LYS A 38 24.56 -9.62 21.04
N THR A 39 24.28 -10.75 21.68
CA THR A 39 23.09 -11.57 21.40
C THR A 39 21.79 -10.77 21.61
N ASN A 40 21.71 -9.97 22.67
CA ASN A 40 20.55 -9.11 22.93
C ASN A 40 20.43 -7.97 21.91
N LYS A 41 21.55 -7.38 21.48
CA LYS A 41 21.60 -6.38 20.40
C LYS A 41 21.08 -6.97 19.07
N ASP A 42 21.52 -8.16 18.71
CA ASP A 42 21.10 -8.83 17.48
C ASP A 42 19.59 -9.15 17.51
N SER A 43 19.08 -9.57 18.68
CA SER A 43 17.65 -9.77 18.90
C SER A 43 16.84 -8.47 18.79
N ALA A 44 17.34 -7.39 19.40
CA ALA A 44 16.75 -6.06 19.28
C ALA A 44 16.69 -5.59 17.82
N GLN A 45 17.77 -5.81 17.05
CA GLN A 45 17.80 -5.48 15.63
C GLN A 45 16.75 -6.25 14.81
N ARG A 46 16.52 -7.53 15.14
CA ARG A 46 15.45 -8.32 14.51
C ARG A 46 14.07 -7.72 14.77
N TYR A 47 13.75 -7.39 16.02
CA TYR A 47 12.47 -6.74 16.35
C TYR A 47 12.30 -5.39 15.65
N ILE A 48 13.36 -4.58 15.54
CA ILE A 48 13.30 -3.33 14.78
C ILE A 48 12.94 -3.57 13.32
N ASN A 49 13.54 -4.60 12.70
CA ASN A 49 13.27 -4.92 11.30
C ASN A 49 11.85 -5.46 11.10
N GLU A 50 11.39 -6.34 11.98
CA GLU A 50 10.02 -6.86 11.98
C GLU A 50 8.99 -5.74 12.15
N MET A 51 9.21 -4.83 13.10
CA MET A 51 8.30 -3.69 13.31
C MET A 51 8.26 -2.73 12.13
N LYS A 52 9.39 -2.49 11.46
CA LYS A 52 9.43 -1.69 10.23
C LYS A 52 8.59 -2.33 9.13
N ALA A 53 8.75 -3.64 8.90
CA ALA A 53 7.96 -4.36 7.91
C ALA A 53 6.46 -4.31 8.22
N GLN A 54 6.08 -4.47 9.49
CA GLN A 54 4.68 -4.36 9.93
C GLN A 54 4.12 -2.94 9.77
N ASN A 55 4.91 -1.90 10.06
CA ASN A 55 4.50 -0.50 9.81
C ASN A 55 4.29 -0.22 8.31
N ASP A 56 5.18 -0.71 7.46
CA ASP A 56 5.02 -0.58 6.00
C ASP A 56 3.76 -1.31 5.51
N GLN A 57 3.45 -2.47 6.09
CA GLN A 57 2.24 -3.21 5.77
C GLN A 57 0.96 -2.50 6.27
N ALA A 58 0.97 -1.97 7.49
CA ALA A 58 -0.14 -1.18 8.03
C ALA A 58 -0.43 0.05 7.16
N ARG A 59 0.62 0.75 6.73
CA ARG A 59 0.50 1.88 5.80
C ARG A 59 -0.15 1.47 4.49
N LYS A 60 0.27 0.35 3.89
CA LYS A 60 -0.38 -0.17 2.66
C LYS A 60 -1.86 -0.44 2.86
N TYR A 61 -2.25 -1.07 3.97
CA TYR A 61 -3.68 -1.31 4.26
C TYR A 61 -4.48 -0.01 4.43
N MET A 62 -3.88 1.02 5.02
CA MET A 62 -4.51 2.33 5.13
C MET A 62 -4.63 3.03 3.77
N GLU A 63 -3.58 3.00 2.94
CA GLU A 63 -3.59 3.54 1.58
C GLU A 63 -4.69 2.87 0.72
N GLN A 64 -4.83 1.54 0.84
CA GLN A 64 -5.90 0.76 0.21
C GLN A 64 -7.30 1.18 0.71
N ALA A 65 -7.46 1.34 2.03
CA ALA A 65 -8.72 1.78 2.62
C ALA A 65 -9.12 3.20 2.15
N ASP A 66 -8.14 4.11 2.02
CA ASP A 66 -8.38 5.46 1.54
C ASP A 66 -8.72 5.49 0.03
N ALA A 67 -8.12 4.61 -0.78
CA ALA A 67 -8.51 4.43 -2.18
C ALA A 67 -9.98 3.99 -2.30
N LEU A 68 -10.42 3.03 -1.46
CA LEU A 68 -11.82 2.60 -1.41
C LEU A 68 -12.77 3.70 -0.95
N ARG A 69 -12.37 4.52 0.04
CA ARG A 69 -13.15 5.68 0.49
C ARG A 69 -13.32 6.72 -0.61
N ALA A 70 -12.28 6.98 -1.41
CA ALA A 70 -12.37 7.90 -2.53
C ALA A 70 -13.44 7.47 -3.55
N ILE A 71 -13.58 6.16 -3.77
CA ILE A 71 -14.64 5.60 -4.61
C ILE A 71 -16.00 5.72 -3.92
N ASN A 72 -16.08 5.38 -2.63
CA ASN A 72 -17.36 5.31 -1.92
C ASN A 72 -17.98 6.69 -1.59
N THR A 73 -17.16 7.73 -1.47
CA THR A 73 -17.62 9.09 -1.14
C THR A 73 -18.30 9.81 -2.30
N ASN A 74 -18.14 9.33 -3.54
CA ASN A 74 -18.77 9.93 -4.70
C ASN A 74 -20.07 9.18 -5.08
N PRO A 75 -21.26 9.72 -4.75
CA PRO A 75 -22.53 9.04 -5.04
C PRO A 75 -22.80 8.87 -6.54
N ALA A 76 -22.11 9.61 -7.41
CA ALA A 76 -22.23 9.42 -8.86
C ALA A 76 -21.66 8.07 -9.32
N TYR A 77 -20.64 7.55 -8.63
CA TYR A 77 -19.96 6.32 -9.04
C TYR A 77 -20.82 5.07 -8.88
N ALA A 78 -21.77 5.08 -7.94
CA ALA A 78 -22.70 3.98 -7.72
C ALA A 78 -23.64 3.74 -8.92
N LYS A 79 -23.76 4.71 -9.82
CA LYS A 79 -24.66 4.63 -10.97
C LYS A 79 -24.05 3.89 -12.15
N TYR A 80 -22.72 3.93 -12.29
CA TYR A 80 -21.99 3.29 -13.38
C TYR A 80 -21.98 1.78 -13.23
N ASN A 81 -22.08 1.09 -14.36
CA ASN A 81 -21.80 -0.34 -14.41
C ASN A 81 -20.29 -0.59 -14.28
N LEU A 82 -19.95 -1.69 -13.64
CA LEU A 82 -18.58 -2.17 -13.51
C LEU A 82 -18.10 -2.75 -14.85
N PRO A 83 -16.83 -2.52 -15.20
CA PRO A 83 -16.20 -3.22 -16.32
C PRO A 83 -16.19 -4.74 -16.12
N GLU A 84 -16.04 -5.48 -17.22
CA GLU A 84 -16.06 -6.94 -17.16
C GLU A 84 -14.80 -7.51 -16.49
N ASN A 85 -13.65 -6.91 -16.74
CA ASN A 85 -12.35 -7.29 -16.21
C ASN A 85 -11.36 -6.12 -16.28
N ILE A 86 -10.14 -6.30 -15.75
CA ILE A 86 -9.12 -5.23 -15.71
C ILE A 86 -8.68 -4.80 -17.12
N ASP A 87 -8.59 -5.73 -18.07
CA ASP A 87 -8.19 -5.39 -19.44
C ASP A 87 -9.26 -4.54 -20.13
N ASP A 88 -10.53 -4.86 -19.92
CA ASP A 88 -11.67 -4.07 -20.39
C ASP A 88 -11.72 -2.69 -19.72
N LEU A 89 -11.44 -2.61 -18.42
CA LEU A 89 -11.29 -1.35 -17.69
C LEU A 89 -10.19 -0.47 -18.31
N LYS A 90 -9.00 -1.03 -18.55
CA LYS A 90 -7.87 -0.31 -19.16
C LYS A 90 -8.19 0.15 -20.58
N LYS A 91 -8.81 -0.72 -21.38
CA LYS A 91 -9.25 -0.37 -22.74
C LYS A 91 -10.27 0.76 -22.71
N THR A 92 -11.29 0.66 -21.87
CA THR A 92 -12.35 1.65 -21.75
C THR A 92 -11.80 2.99 -21.27
N LEU A 93 -10.86 3.00 -20.31
CA LEU A 93 -10.17 4.22 -19.88
C LEU A 93 -9.42 4.90 -21.03
N ASN A 94 -8.69 4.14 -21.86
CA ASN A 94 -8.01 4.68 -23.04
C ASN A 94 -8.99 5.28 -24.06
N ASP A 95 -10.15 4.65 -24.25
CA ASP A 95 -11.19 5.15 -25.16
C ASP A 95 -11.82 6.44 -24.61
N VAL A 96 -12.08 6.51 -23.30
CA VAL A 96 -12.56 7.72 -22.62
C VAL A 96 -11.56 8.87 -22.75
N GLU A 97 -10.26 8.63 -22.52
CA GLU A 97 -9.21 9.64 -22.68
C GLU A 97 -9.09 10.17 -24.11
N TYR A 98 -9.31 9.29 -25.10
CA TYR A 98 -9.30 9.69 -26.51
C TYR A 98 -10.48 10.61 -26.82
N VAL A 99 -11.68 10.27 -26.35
CA VAL A 99 -12.89 11.06 -26.58
C VAL A 99 -12.83 12.39 -25.83
N GLU A 100 -12.37 12.41 -24.57
CA GLU A 100 -12.13 13.64 -23.80
C GLU A 100 -11.26 14.63 -24.57
N LYS A 101 -10.10 14.18 -25.09
CA LYS A 101 -9.20 15.03 -25.88
C LYS A 101 -9.86 15.54 -27.16
N SER A 102 -10.74 14.73 -27.77
CA SER A 102 -11.45 15.11 -28.98
C SER A 102 -12.52 16.18 -28.68
N TYR A 103 -13.24 16.05 -27.58
CA TYR A 103 -14.18 17.07 -27.09
C TYR A 103 -13.45 18.38 -26.73
N GLU A 104 -12.35 18.32 -25.98
CA GLU A 104 -11.56 19.50 -25.64
C GLU A 104 -11.02 20.22 -26.89
N LYS A 105 -10.58 19.46 -27.89
CA LYS A 105 -10.18 20.01 -29.18
C LYS A 105 -11.34 20.68 -29.89
N MET A 106 -12.52 20.07 -29.92
CA MET A 106 -13.70 20.66 -30.54
C MET A 106 -14.14 21.93 -29.83
N GLU A 107 -14.18 21.95 -28.49
CA GLU A 107 -14.48 23.17 -27.72
C GLU A 107 -13.52 24.31 -28.07
N ALA A 108 -12.21 24.02 -28.16
CA ALA A 108 -11.22 25.00 -28.56
C ALA A 108 -11.46 25.52 -29.99
N GLN A 109 -11.75 24.64 -30.94
CA GLN A 109 -12.04 25.00 -32.33
C GLN A 109 -13.37 25.75 -32.49
N ILE A 110 -14.34 25.52 -31.60
CA ILE A 110 -15.59 26.29 -31.56
C ILE A 110 -15.30 27.69 -31.02
N ALA A 111 -14.49 27.80 -29.96
CA ALA A 111 -14.13 29.07 -29.34
C ALA A 111 -13.29 29.96 -30.28
N ASP A 112 -12.40 29.38 -31.08
CA ASP A 112 -11.59 30.13 -32.06
C ASP A 112 -12.29 30.34 -33.42
N GLY A 113 -13.47 29.73 -33.61
CA GLY A 113 -14.29 29.85 -34.82
C GLY A 113 -13.86 28.99 -36.01
N THR A 114 -12.87 28.10 -35.83
CA THR A 114 -12.40 27.15 -36.86
C THR A 114 -13.44 26.07 -37.15
N LEU A 115 -14.12 25.57 -36.12
CA LEU A 115 -15.21 24.61 -36.26
C LEU A 115 -16.54 25.35 -36.23
N LYS A 116 -17.29 25.24 -37.33
CA LYS A 116 -18.61 25.87 -37.48
C LYS A 116 -19.71 24.82 -37.38
N PRO A 117 -20.86 25.17 -36.78
CA PRO A 117 -21.99 24.26 -36.75
C PRO A 117 -22.58 24.09 -38.14
N ASP A 118 -23.35 23.02 -38.32
CA ASP A 118 -24.18 22.82 -39.49
C ASP A 118 -25.34 23.82 -39.55
N LYS A 119 -26.20 23.68 -40.57
CA LYS A 119 -27.39 24.52 -40.77
C LYS A 119 -28.40 24.50 -39.61
N ASN A 120 -28.32 23.51 -38.74
CA ASN A 120 -29.20 23.31 -37.59
C ASN A 120 -28.54 23.73 -36.26
N GLY A 121 -27.29 24.24 -36.28
CA GLY A 121 -26.57 24.61 -35.07
C GLY A 121 -25.81 23.44 -34.41
N LEU A 122 -25.63 22.32 -35.13
CA LEU A 122 -25.04 21.09 -34.61
C LEU A 122 -23.59 20.92 -35.06
N TYR A 123 -22.77 20.37 -34.17
CA TYR A 123 -21.37 20.04 -34.42
C TYR A 123 -21.23 18.53 -34.61
N LYS A 124 -20.48 18.14 -35.63
CA LYS A 124 -20.32 16.73 -35.99
C LYS A 124 -19.05 16.13 -35.37
N LEU A 125 -19.19 15.03 -34.64
CA LEU A 125 -18.08 14.20 -34.20
C LEU A 125 -17.49 13.41 -35.38
N ASP A 126 -16.18 13.16 -35.34
CA ASP A 126 -15.60 12.20 -36.27
C ASP A 126 -16.04 10.77 -35.90
N LYS A 127 -16.11 9.92 -36.92
CA LYS A 127 -16.61 8.55 -36.79
C LYS A 127 -15.89 7.72 -35.72
N THR A 128 -14.59 7.94 -35.53
CA THR A 128 -13.81 7.18 -34.55
C THR A 128 -14.13 7.62 -33.14
N THR A 129 -14.22 8.92 -32.89
CA THR A 129 -14.66 9.49 -31.60
C THR A 129 -16.08 9.04 -31.26
N ASP A 130 -17.01 9.13 -32.22
CA ASP A 130 -18.39 8.67 -32.08
C ASP A 130 -18.49 7.18 -31.72
N THR A 131 -17.78 6.32 -32.45
CA THR A 131 -17.78 4.87 -32.17
C THR A 131 -17.30 4.56 -30.75
N LYS A 132 -16.20 5.18 -30.31
CA LYS A 132 -15.65 4.97 -28.97
C LYS A 132 -16.56 5.51 -27.87
N LEU A 133 -17.16 6.67 -28.10
CA LEU A 133 -18.13 7.30 -27.21
C LEU A 133 -19.31 6.35 -26.96
N HIS A 134 -19.91 5.85 -28.04
CA HIS A 134 -21.00 4.88 -27.96
C HIS A 134 -20.57 3.62 -27.22
N ASP A 135 -19.40 3.06 -27.56
CA ASP A 135 -18.91 1.83 -26.92
C ASP A 135 -18.79 1.97 -25.40
N PHE A 136 -18.18 3.05 -24.88
CA PHE A 136 -18.03 3.19 -23.43
C PHE A 136 -19.30 3.66 -22.73
N VAL A 137 -20.14 4.50 -23.36
CA VAL A 137 -21.43 4.92 -22.77
C VAL A 137 -22.34 3.70 -22.60
N ASN A 138 -22.36 2.81 -23.60
CA ASN A 138 -23.11 1.55 -23.54
C ASN A 138 -22.65 0.67 -22.37
N LYS A 139 -21.34 0.54 -22.18
CA LYS A 139 -20.79 -0.22 -21.06
C LYS A 139 -21.09 0.43 -19.72
N ALA A 140 -20.91 1.74 -19.61
CA ALA A 140 -21.08 2.51 -18.38
C ALA A 140 -22.54 2.63 -17.92
N GLY A 141 -23.48 2.44 -18.83
CA GLY A 141 -24.93 2.60 -18.62
C GLY A 141 -25.40 3.95 -19.14
N HIS A 142 -26.31 3.92 -20.12
CA HIS A 142 -26.72 5.09 -20.92
C HIS A 142 -27.27 6.22 -20.06
N ASP A 143 -28.13 5.88 -19.08
CA ASP A 143 -28.79 6.84 -18.19
C ASP A 143 -27.82 7.74 -17.38
N ASN A 144 -26.53 7.38 -17.36
CA ASN A 144 -25.49 8.14 -16.67
C ASN A 144 -24.91 9.28 -17.52
N PHE A 145 -25.29 9.42 -18.79
CA PHE A 145 -24.76 10.43 -19.71
C PHE A 145 -25.87 11.26 -20.38
N PRO A 146 -26.76 11.93 -19.63
CA PRO A 146 -27.94 12.62 -20.18
C PRO A 146 -27.63 13.77 -21.15
N ASN A 147 -26.41 14.31 -21.17
CA ASN A 147 -26.03 15.36 -22.12
C ASN A 147 -25.40 14.78 -23.41
N ILE A 148 -25.13 13.48 -23.43
CA ILE A 148 -24.65 12.74 -24.60
C ILE A 148 -25.79 11.93 -25.22
N VAL A 149 -26.66 11.33 -24.39
CA VAL A 149 -27.87 10.61 -24.80
C VAL A 149 -29.00 11.59 -25.06
N ARG A 150 -29.57 11.61 -26.26
CA ARG A 150 -30.66 12.55 -26.58
C ARG A 150 -32.07 12.05 -26.29
N THR A 151 -32.27 10.75 -26.12
CA THR A 151 -33.62 10.17 -26.12
C THR A 151 -33.80 8.97 -25.20
N ALA A 152 -35.06 8.75 -24.79
CA ALA A 152 -35.48 7.62 -23.94
C ALA A 152 -35.40 6.24 -24.62
N ASP A 153 -35.18 6.19 -25.93
CA ASP A 153 -34.94 4.96 -26.71
C ASP A 153 -33.46 4.57 -26.78
N GLY A 154 -32.57 5.36 -26.14
CA GLY A 154 -31.13 5.14 -26.18
C GLY A 154 -30.52 5.41 -27.55
N SER A 155 -31.16 6.25 -28.38
CA SER A 155 -30.56 6.73 -29.63
C SER A 155 -29.55 7.85 -29.36
N PHE A 156 -28.42 7.76 -30.05
CA PHE A 156 -27.33 8.72 -30.03
C PHE A 156 -26.88 8.89 -31.48
N ASP A 157 -26.64 10.13 -31.88
CA ASP A 157 -26.10 10.47 -33.18
C ASP A 157 -24.76 11.20 -33.05
N ASP A 158 -24.04 11.29 -34.17
CA ASP A 158 -22.72 11.94 -34.23
C ASP A 158 -22.82 13.47 -34.25
N LEU A 159 -23.97 14.04 -33.92
CA LEU A 159 -24.27 15.47 -34.00
C LEU A 159 -24.57 16.00 -32.60
N HIS A 160 -23.93 17.08 -32.16
CA HIS A 160 -24.10 17.63 -30.82
C HIS A 160 -24.32 19.14 -30.85
N PHE A 161 -25.22 19.65 -30.02
CA PHE A 161 -25.26 21.07 -29.72
C PHE A 161 -24.05 21.46 -28.87
N LYS A 162 -23.68 22.75 -28.88
CA LYS A 162 -22.55 23.24 -28.06
C LYS A 162 -22.74 22.90 -26.57
N TYR A 163 -23.94 23.08 -26.03
CA TYR A 163 -24.19 22.80 -24.60
C TYR A 163 -24.06 21.30 -24.28
N GLU A 164 -24.39 20.41 -25.21
CA GLU A 164 -24.23 18.95 -25.07
C GLU A 164 -22.75 18.56 -25.08
N LEU A 165 -21.93 19.23 -25.88
CA LEU A 165 -20.47 19.06 -25.84
C LEU A 165 -19.89 19.56 -24.51
N ASP A 166 -20.29 20.75 -24.06
CA ASP A 166 -19.78 21.38 -22.83
C ASP A 166 -20.15 20.55 -21.58
N ASP A 167 -21.41 20.11 -21.46
CA ASP A 167 -21.86 19.30 -20.31
C ASP A 167 -21.50 17.82 -20.45
N GLY A 168 -21.52 17.26 -21.67
CA GLY A 168 -21.04 15.91 -21.94
C GLY A 168 -19.55 15.74 -21.62
N LEU A 169 -18.71 16.76 -21.84
CA LEU A 169 -17.31 16.73 -21.42
C LEU A 169 -17.17 16.58 -19.89
N LYS A 170 -18.05 17.20 -19.10
CA LYS A 170 -18.06 17.03 -17.63
C LYS A 170 -18.41 15.60 -17.24
N GLU A 171 -19.39 15.00 -17.91
CA GLU A 171 -19.79 13.60 -17.69
C GLU A 171 -18.65 12.62 -18.05
N ILE A 172 -17.97 12.86 -19.19
CA ILE A 172 -16.81 12.09 -19.63
C ILE A 172 -15.67 12.17 -18.60
N LYS A 173 -15.37 13.39 -18.11
CA LYS A 173 -14.34 13.60 -17.07
C LYS A 173 -14.68 12.89 -15.77
N GLN A 174 -15.94 12.96 -15.33
CA GLN A 174 -16.39 12.24 -14.14
C GLN A 174 -16.25 10.71 -14.30
N TYR A 175 -16.62 10.17 -15.46
CA TYR A 175 -16.47 8.74 -15.73
C TYR A 175 -14.99 8.32 -15.81
N LYS A 176 -14.12 9.16 -16.36
CA LYS A 176 -12.67 8.94 -16.35
C LYS A 176 -12.12 8.88 -14.93
N GLU A 177 -12.50 9.81 -14.06
CA GLU A 177 -12.08 9.83 -12.66
C GLU A 177 -12.54 8.56 -11.93
N TYR A 178 -13.76 8.11 -12.20
CA TYR A 178 -14.28 6.83 -11.72
C TYR A 178 -13.39 5.66 -12.15
N LEU A 179 -13.16 5.48 -13.45
CA LEU A 179 -12.36 4.36 -13.98
C LEU A 179 -10.91 4.41 -13.49
N THR A 180 -10.33 5.60 -13.35
CA THR A 180 -8.97 5.80 -12.81
C THR A 180 -8.90 5.37 -11.35
N SER A 181 -9.87 5.78 -10.54
CA SER A 181 -9.95 5.41 -9.12
C SER A 181 -10.14 3.90 -8.96
N LEU A 182 -11.01 3.33 -9.79
CA LEU A 182 -11.30 1.91 -9.82
C LEU A 182 -10.06 1.10 -10.23
N LEU A 183 -9.35 1.52 -11.28
CA LEU A 183 -8.11 0.86 -11.72
C LEU A 183 -7.05 0.85 -10.64
N LYS A 184 -6.85 2.00 -9.97
CA LYS A 184 -5.91 2.09 -8.85
C LYS A 184 -6.27 1.09 -7.74
N ALA A 185 -7.55 1.02 -7.37
CA ALA A 185 -8.05 0.11 -6.33
C ALA A 185 -7.97 -1.39 -6.71
N PHE A 186 -7.88 -1.71 -8.00
CA PHE A 186 -7.61 -3.08 -8.45
C PHE A 186 -6.10 -3.38 -8.49
N GLU A 187 -5.29 -2.45 -8.95
CA GLU A 187 -3.83 -2.62 -9.06
C GLU A 187 -3.15 -2.68 -7.69
N ASP A 188 -3.68 -1.94 -6.70
CA ASP A 188 -3.21 -2.02 -5.32
C ASP A 188 -3.79 -3.23 -4.56
N GLY A 189 -4.74 -3.97 -5.15
CA GLY A 189 -5.38 -5.14 -4.56
C GLY A 189 -6.43 -4.83 -3.49
N SER A 190 -6.91 -3.59 -3.39
CA SER A 190 -7.98 -3.18 -2.45
C SER A 190 -9.31 -3.83 -2.79
N ILE A 191 -9.62 -3.95 -4.08
CA ILE A 191 -10.83 -4.60 -4.59
C ILE A 191 -10.41 -5.93 -5.23
N PRO A 192 -10.97 -7.06 -4.78
CA PRO A 192 -10.71 -8.34 -5.43
C PRO A 192 -11.39 -8.38 -6.80
N GLN A 193 -10.70 -8.97 -7.79
CA GLN A 193 -11.11 -8.95 -9.20
C GLN A 193 -12.46 -9.62 -9.46
N ASP A 194 -12.91 -10.51 -8.58
CA ASP A 194 -14.21 -11.19 -8.63
C ASP A 194 -15.41 -10.25 -8.41
N MET A 195 -15.16 -9.05 -7.87
CA MET A 195 -16.16 -7.98 -7.80
C MET A 195 -16.47 -7.38 -9.17
N LEU A 196 -15.57 -7.51 -10.16
CA LEU A 196 -15.86 -7.14 -11.55
C LEU A 196 -16.87 -8.09 -12.18
N GLY A 197 -17.48 -7.64 -13.27
CA GLY A 197 -18.37 -8.46 -14.06
C GLY A 197 -19.38 -7.63 -14.83
N LYS A 198 -19.75 -8.16 -15.99
CA LYS A 198 -20.76 -7.56 -16.85
C LYS A 198 -22.07 -7.34 -16.08
N ASP A 199 -22.68 -6.17 -16.29
CA ASP A 199 -23.95 -5.74 -15.70
C ASP A 199 -23.96 -5.68 -14.16
N LYS A 200 -22.79 -5.78 -13.51
CA LYS A 200 -22.67 -5.54 -12.07
C LYS A 200 -22.54 -4.04 -11.81
N LYS A 201 -23.00 -3.61 -10.64
CA LYS A 201 -22.76 -2.26 -10.11
C LYS A 201 -21.92 -2.35 -8.86
N LEU A 202 -21.33 -1.21 -8.51
CA LEU A 202 -20.56 -1.07 -7.29
C LEU A 202 -21.48 -1.26 -6.06
N ASP A 203 -21.26 -2.32 -5.29
CA ASP A 203 -21.96 -2.51 -4.02
C ASP A 203 -21.22 -1.74 -2.90
N ILE A 204 -21.76 -0.56 -2.58
CA ILE A 204 -21.28 0.33 -1.52
C ILE A 204 -21.08 -0.42 -0.19
N LYS A 205 -22.00 -1.33 0.17
CA LYS A 205 -21.90 -2.07 1.43
C LYS A 205 -20.71 -3.03 1.44
N SER A 206 -20.45 -3.69 0.32
CA SER A 206 -19.26 -4.53 0.17
C SER A 206 -17.98 -3.71 0.29
N ILE A 207 -17.95 -2.48 -0.23
CA ILE A 207 -16.81 -1.58 -0.07
C ILE A 207 -16.61 -1.16 1.38
N ASP A 208 -17.68 -0.78 2.09
CA ASP A 208 -17.59 -0.44 3.51
C ASP A 208 -17.06 -1.60 4.36
N ASN A 209 -17.47 -2.83 4.03
CA ASN A 209 -16.95 -4.04 4.67
C ASN A 209 -15.45 -4.24 4.38
N LEU A 210 -15.00 -4.01 3.13
CA LEU A 210 -13.58 -4.09 2.76
C LEU A 210 -12.75 -3.02 3.47
N ILE A 211 -13.24 -1.77 3.53
CA ILE A 211 -12.61 -0.68 4.28
C ILE A 211 -12.43 -1.10 5.75
N THR A 212 -13.49 -1.57 6.39
CA THR A 212 -13.47 -2.02 7.79
C THR A 212 -12.46 -3.15 7.99
N ALA A 213 -12.43 -4.14 7.09
CA ALA A 213 -11.48 -5.26 7.15
C ALA A 213 -10.02 -4.80 7.01
N LEU A 214 -9.73 -3.85 6.12
CA LEU A 214 -8.40 -3.27 5.94
C LEU A 214 -7.96 -2.46 7.17
N GLN A 215 -8.87 -1.67 7.74
CA GLN A 215 -8.61 -0.94 8.98
C GLN A 215 -8.27 -1.87 10.14
N HIS A 216 -9.04 -2.95 10.33
CA HIS A 216 -8.72 -3.95 11.36
C HIS A 216 -7.38 -4.64 11.13
N LYS A 217 -7.01 -4.93 9.87
CA LYS A 217 -5.67 -5.46 9.57
C LYS A 217 -4.57 -4.46 9.93
N ALA A 218 -4.76 -3.17 9.66
CA ALA A 218 -3.81 -2.13 10.06
C ALA A 218 -3.69 -1.98 11.59
N GLU A 219 -4.82 -2.03 12.31
CA GLU A 219 -4.87 -2.02 13.77
C GLU A 219 -4.12 -3.20 14.38
N ASN A 220 -4.29 -4.40 13.82
CA ASN A 220 -3.56 -5.60 14.26
C ASN A 220 -2.06 -5.44 14.09
N CYS A 221 -1.58 -4.93 12.94
CA CYS A 221 -0.16 -4.62 12.75
C CYS A 221 0.36 -3.63 13.80
N ASN A 222 -0.44 -2.61 14.15
CA ASN A 222 -0.05 -1.64 15.16
C ASN A 222 0.00 -2.25 16.59
N SER A 223 -0.95 -3.12 16.92
CA SER A 223 -0.98 -3.86 18.19
C SER A 223 0.22 -4.82 18.31
N ASP A 224 0.54 -5.54 17.24
CA ASP A 224 1.72 -6.41 17.17
C ASP A 224 3.02 -5.61 17.34
N ASN A 225 3.10 -4.43 16.69
CA ASN A 225 4.21 -3.50 16.86
C ASN A 225 4.37 -3.03 18.30
N GLN A 226 3.27 -2.71 19.00
CA GLN A 226 3.33 -2.35 20.42
C GLN A 226 3.89 -3.50 21.26
N THR A 227 3.46 -4.74 20.99
CA THR A 227 3.96 -5.93 21.67
C THR A 227 5.46 -6.14 21.40
N GLN A 228 5.91 -5.99 20.15
CA GLN A 228 7.32 -6.08 19.80
C GLN A 228 8.16 -4.96 20.41
N MET A 229 7.61 -3.75 20.54
CA MET A 229 8.27 -2.62 21.19
C MET A 229 8.60 -2.92 22.65
N VAL A 230 7.69 -3.56 23.39
CA VAL A 230 7.95 -3.99 24.79
C VAL A 230 9.09 -5.01 24.84
N LYS A 231 9.10 -5.99 23.94
CA LYS A 231 10.20 -6.98 23.84
C LYS A 231 11.53 -6.32 23.48
N LEU A 232 11.52 -5.34 22.57
CA LEU A 232 12.68 -4.55 22.22
C LEU A 232 13.22 -3.76 23.42
N GLN A 233 12.35 -3.11 24.18
CA GLN A 233 12.74 -2.35 25.37
C GLN A 233 13.38 -3.26 26.44
N ASP A 234 12.82 -4.43 26.68
CA ASP A 234 13.42 -5.44 27.57
C ASP A 234 14.82 -5.86 27.08
N LYS A 235 14.97 -6.16 25.78
CA LYS A 235 16.27 -6.54 25.22
C LYS A 235 17.30 -5.42 25.25
N MET A 236 16.89 -4.18 25.02
CA MET A 236 17.77 -3.02 25.14
C MET A 236 18.14 -2.74 26.60
N GLY A 237 17.22 -2.97 27.54
CA GLY A 237 17.51 -2.90 28.99
C GLY A 237 18.57 -3.92 29.40
N GLN A 238 18.38 -5.19 28.98
CA GLN A 238 19.36 -6.26 29.23
C GLN A 238 20.71 -5.96 28.56
N TYR A 239 20.71 -5.51 27.30
CA TYR A 239 21.93 -5.09 26.59
C TYR A 239 22.72 -4.07 27.41
N ASN A 240 22.07 -2.98 27.84
CA ASN A 240 22.71 -1.93 28.61
C ASN A 240 23.26 -2.44 29.96
N ALA A 241 22.51 -3.31 30.65
CA ALA A 241 22.94 -3.91 31.91
C ALA A 241 24.22 -4.76 31.74
N PHE A 242 24.29 -5.60 30.70
CA PHE A 242 25.47 -6.45 30.45
C PHE A 242 26.68 -5.67 29.95
N VAL A 243 26.49 -4.61 29.15
CA VAL A 243 27.59 -3.71 28.75
C VAL A 243 28.16 -2.98 29.97
N SER A 244 27.29 -2.46 30.84
CA SER A 244 27.72 -1.80 32.09
C SER A 244 28.47 -2.78 32.99
N GLY A 245 27.90 -3.96 33.24
CA GLY A 245 28.52 -4.98 34.07
C GLY A 245 29.88 -5.46 33.53
N SER A 246 30.02 -5.58 32.22
CA SER A 246 31.31 -5.90 31.59
C SER A 246 32.35 -4.80 31.85
N SER A 247 31.95 -3.52 31.71
CA SER A 247 32.83 -2.38 32.01
C SER A 247 33.30 -2.40 33.46
N ASP A 248 32.42 -2.73 34.41
CA ASP A 248 32.75 -2.80 35.83
C ASP A 248 33.69 -3.97 36.16
N MET A 249 33.53 -5.12 35.50
CA MET A 249 34.48 -6.24 35.62
C MET A 249 35.87 -5.87 35.10
N ILE A 250 35.95 -5.18 33.96
CA ILE A 250 37.21 -4.70 33.39
C ILE A 250 37.90 -3.71 34.35
N LYS A 251 37.15 -2.75 34.90
CA LYS A 251 37.69 -1.79 35.88
C LYS A 251 38.21 -2.46 37.14
N THR A 252 37.42 -3.40 37.70
CA THR A 252 37.79 -4.14 38.90
C THR A 252 39.06 -4.95 38.67
N GLY A 253 39.14 -5.67 37.55
CA GLY A 253 40.34 -6.41 37.17
C GLY A 253 41.57 -5.51 37.02
N ALA A 254 41.42 -4.35 36.38
CA ALA A 254 42.51 -3.39 36.21
C ALA A 254 43.01 -2.80 37.54
N GLN A 255 42.10 -2.47 38.47
CA GLN A 255 42.46 -1.97 39.80
C GLN A 255 43.23 -3.02 40.61
N LEU A 256 42.77 -4.27 40.58
CA LEU A 256 43.41 -5.38 41.29
C LEU A 256 44.81 -5.68 40.74
N GLN A 257 44.97 -5.60 39.42
CA GLN A 257 46.29 -5.73 38.80
C GLN A 257 47.23 -4.59 39.19
N GLN A 258 46.73 -3.34 39.23
CA GLN A 258 47.52 -2.19 39.68
C GLN A 258 47.89 -2.27 41.17
N SER A 259 47.02 -2.81 42.02
CA SER A 259 47.33 -2.96 43.45
C SER A 259 48.45 -3.98 43.66
N ILE A 260 48.46 -5.08 42.89
CA ILE A 260 49.51 -6.11 42.94
C ILE A 260 50.82 -5.60 42.35
N LEU A 261 50.79 -4.78 41.28
CA LEU A 261 52.00 -4.22 40.67
C LEU A 261 52.67 -3.12 41.51
N LYS A 262 51.95 -2.52 42.46
CA LYS A 262 52.45 -1.47 43.36
C LYS A 262 52.89 -1.99 44.73
N SER A 263 52.58 -3.25 45.05
CA SER A 263 53.03 -3.97 46.25
C SER A 263 54.34 -4.69 45.98
#